data_AF-A0A955SLF0-F1
#
_entry.id   AF-A0A955SLF0-F1
#
_cell.length_a   1.000
_cell.length_b   1.000
_cell.length_c   1.000
_cell.angle_alpha   90.00
_cell.angle_beta   90.00
_cell.angle_gamma   90.00
#
_symmetry.space_group_name_H-M   'P 1'
#
loop_
_entity.id
_entity.type
_entity.pdbx_description
1 polymer ?
#
loop_
_entity_poly.entity_id
_entity_poly.type
_entity_poly.pdbx_seq_one_letter_code
_entity_poly.pdbx_strand_id
1 'polypeptide(L)'
;MKMRVQPPHTHFRRGSGVLLCLLLALTSGCDRQEAESTAMPPEVLVAEVIQKDVPIFGEWVGTTVGYVDAQIRARIQGYLLSRHYTEGSVVKANDLLFKIDPRPYKATLDQLQAELIRAEAAYKKSLLDVRRNTPLAAEGAISQKELDDAIQARA
;
A
#
# COMPACT_ATOMS: atom_id res chain seq x y z
N MET A 1 6.39 32.59 -65.48
CA MET A 1 5.60 33.80 -65.17
C MET A 1 6.50 34.84 -64.49
N LYS A 2 7.21 35.67 -65.27
CA LYS A 2 7.77 36.96 -64.81
C LYS A 2 7.21 38.03 -65.73
N MET A 3 6.03 38.53 -65.36
CA MET A 3 5.49 39.79 -65.83
C MET A 3 6.37 40.93 -65.28
N ARG A 4 6.56 42.01 -66.06
CA ARG A 4 5.98 43.34 -65.76
C ARG A 4 6.59 44.46 -66.67
N VAL A 5 5.72 44.99 -67.56
CA VAL A 5 5.46 46.44 -67.82
C VAL A 5 6.37 47.24 -68.80
N GLN A 6 5.90 47.41 -70.06
CA GLN A 6 5.21 48.59 -70.69
C GLN A 6 5.63 50.02 -70.24
N PRO A 7 5.33 51.11 -71.00
CA PRO A 7 5.62 51.60 -72.39
C PRO A 7 6.36 52.99 -72.31
N PRO A 8 6.25 54.04 -73.20
CA PRO A 8 5.51 54.23 -74.47
C PRO A 8 6.18 55.09 -75.59
N HIS A 9 5.44 55.28 -76.70
CA HIS A 9 5.54 56.38 -77.70
C HIS A 9 6.77 56.32 -78.65
N THR A 10 6.78 56.71 -79.93
CA THR A 10 5.83 57.31 -80.88
C THR A 10 6.52 57.33 -82.25
N HIS A 11 5.72 57.11 -83.31
CA HIS A 11 5.80 57.68 -84.67
C HIS A 11 7.05 57.62 -85.58
N PHE A 12 6.71 57.35 -86.85
CA PHE A 12 7.13 58.07 -88.08
C PHE A 12 8.30 57.44 -88.87
N ARG A 13 8.03 56.57 -89.85
CA ARG A 13 7.60 56.79 -91.26
C ARG A 13 8.78 56.97 -92.22
N ARG A 14 8.71 56.20 -93.33
CA ARG A 14 9.53 56.21 -94.57
C ARG A 14 10.79 55.34 -94.47
N GLY A 15 11.10 54.40 -95.36
CA GLY A 15 10.51 54.04 -96.64
C GLY A 15 11.65 53.53 -97.53
N SER A 16 11.55 52.27 -97.97
CA SER A 16 12.26 51.64 -99.10
C SER A 16 13.80 51.51 -99.03
N GLY A 17 14.26 50.33 -98.63
CA GLY A 17 15.69 49.93 -98.70
C GLY A 17 15.92 48.45 -98.34
N VAL A 18 14.95 47.57 -98.60
CA VAL A 18 14.86 46.22 -98.00
C VAL A 18 15.67 45.15 -98.75
N LEU A 19 16.26 45.44 -99.90
CA LEU A 19 16.90 44.40 -100.71
C LEU A 19 18.38 44.12 -100.40
N LEU A 20 19.04 44.91 -99.54
CA LEU A 20 20.48 44.77 -99.26
C LEU A 20 20.83 44.17 -97.88
N CYS A 21 19.87 44.09 -96.95
CA CYS A 21 20.10 43.57 -95.58
C CYS A 21 19.95 42.05 -95.42
N LEU A 22 19.39 41.33 -96.39
CA LEU A 22 19.12 39.89 -96.22
C LEU A 22 20.35 39.01 -96.48
N LEU A 23 21.41 39.56 -97.08
CA LEU A 23 22.65 38.83 -97.40
C LEU A 23 23.75 38.92 -96.32
N LEU A 24 23.59 39.75 -95.29
CA LEU A 24 24.57 39.89 -94.19
C LEU A 24 24.23 39.07 -92.92
N ALA A 25 23.10 38.37 -92.88
CA ALA A 25 22.63 37.68 -91.67
C ALA A 25 23.19 36.26 -91.46
N LEU A 26 24.02 35.73 -92.36
CA LEU A 26 24.47 34.33 -92.32
C LEU A 26 25.91 34.06 -91.81
N THR A 27 26.66 35.07 -91.32
CA THR A 27 28.10 34.88 -91.02
C THR A 27 28.58 35.28 -89.63
N SER A 28 27.80 35.11 -88.56
CA SER A 28 28.32 35.23 -87.18
C SER A 28 27.89 34.07 -86.29
N GLY A 29 28.80 33.11 -86.11
CA GLY A 29 28.80 32.17 -84.98
C GLY A 29 29.73 32.62 -83.84
N CYS A 30 29.90 31.72 -82.85
CA CYS A 30 30.76 31.77 -81.63
C CYS A 30 30.15 32.50 -80.42
N ASP A 31 30.28 32.06 -79.16
CA ASP A 31 31.01 30.96 -78.50
C ASP A 31 30.37 30.80 -77.09
N ARG A 32 30.27 29.61 -76.49
CA ARG A 32 29.84 29.47 -75.09
C ARG A 32 30.67 28.42 -74.38
N GLN A 33 31.69 28.91 -73.69
CA GLN A 33 32.56 28.15 -72.80
C GLN A 33 31.81 27.79 -71.52
N GLU A 34 31.69 26.49 -71.25
CA GLU A 34 31.10 25.93 -70.03
C GLU A 34 32.19 25.86 -68.96
N ALA A 35 32.01 26.59 -67.87
CA ALA A 35 32.89 26.50 -66.71
C ALA A 35 32.48 25.28 -65.86
N GLU A 36 33.40 24.35 -65.65
CA GLU A 36 33.25 23.28 -64.67
C GLU A 36 33.12 23.89 -63.27
N SER A 37 31.90 23.84 -62.72
CA SER A 37 31.64 24.20 -61.33
C SER A 37 32.08 23.04 -60.44
N THR A 38 33.19 23.19 -59.72
CA THR A 38 33.50 22.34 -58.56
C THR A 38 32.31 22.34 -57.61
N ALA A 39 31.70 21.17 -57.42
CA ALA A 39 30.58 21.00 -56.49
C ALA A 39 31.06 21.34 -55.07
N MET A 40 30.59 22.47 -54.53
CA MET A 40 30.78 22.78 -53.11
C MET A 40 29.97 21.73 -52.32
N PRO A 41 30.57 21.05 -51.32
CA PRO A 41 29.86 20.07 -50.54
C PRO A 41 28.64 20.71 -49.87
N PRO A 42 27.49 20.04 -49.89
CA PRO A 42 26.25 20.63 -49.37
C PRO A 42 26.40 20.95 -47.89
N GLU A 43 26.05 22.17 -47.50
CA GLU A 43 26.00 22.55 -46.08
C GLU A 43 24.93 21.72 -45.37
N VAL A 44 25.35 20.99 -44.34
CA VAL A 44 24.47 20.19 -43.48
C VAL A 44 24.47 20.78 -42.09
N LEU A 45 23.28 20.87 -41.51
CA LEU A 45 23.08 21.39 -40.17
C LEU A 45 23.46 20.29 -39.17
N VAL A 46 24.50 20.53 -38.37
CA VAL A 46 24.96 19.61 -37.32
C VAL A 46 24.70 20.22 -35.95
N ALA A 47 24.34 19.36 -34.99
CA ALA A 47 24.19 19.72 -33.59
C ALA A 47 25.07 18.81 -32.72
N GLU A 48 25.75 19.39 -31.74
CA GLU A 48 26.58 18.64 -30.79
C GLU A 48 25.70 17.88 -29.78
N VAL A 49 26.00 16.60 -29.56
CA VAL A 49 25.27 15.77 -28.60
C VAL A 49 25.80 16.01 -27.19
N ILE A 50 24.99 16.64 -26.33
CA ILE A 50 25.31 16.82 -24.92
C ILE A 50 24.63 15.71 -24.12
N GLN A 51 25.43 14.79 -23.56
CA GLN A 51 24.91 13.81 -22.61
C GLN A 51 24.61 14.49 -21.27
N LYS A 52 23.40 14.30 -20.77
CA LYS A 52 22.97 14.77 -19.45
C LYS A 52 22.22 13.65 -18.77
N ASP A 53 22.46 13.48 -17.48
CA ASP A 53 21.69 12.55 -16.66
C ASP A 53 20.28 13.11 -16.46
N VAL A 54 19.29 12.36 -16.93
CA VAL A 54 17.88 12.69 -16.78
C VAL A 54 17.23 11.61 -15.91
N PRO A 55 16.58 11.96 -14.79
CA PRO A 55 15.91 10.99 -13.96
C PRO A 55 14.74 10.35 -14.73
N ILE A 56 14.72 9.03 -14.76
CA ILE A 56 13.60 8.25 -15.29
C ILE A 56 12.66 7.95 -14.13
N PHE A 57 11.44 8.49 -14.18
CA PHE A 57 10.39 8.19 -13.22
C PHE A 57 9.48 7.09 -13.77
N GLY A 58 9.05 6.19 -12.89
CA GLY A 58 7.98 5.24 -13.18
C GLY A 58 6.85 5.44 -12.18
N GLU A 59 5.62 5.34 -12.67
CA GLU A 59 4.43 5.37 -11.83
C GLU A 59 3.84 3.96 -11.76
N TRP A 60 3.56 3.51 -10.55
CA TRP A 60 2.97 2.21 -10.30
C TRP A 60 1.81 2.36 -9.31
N VAL A 61 0.75 1.60 -9.55
CA VAL A 61 -0.35 1.46 -8.61
C VAL A 61 0.08 0.59 -7.43
N GLY A 62 -0.05 1.12 -6.22
CA GLY A 62 0.19 0.41 -4.97
C GLY A 62 -1.04 0.45 -4.08
N THR A 63 -1.21 -0.57 -3.24
CA THR A 63 -2.25 -0.61 -2.21
C THR A 63 -1.59 -0.49 -0.85
N THR A 64 -2.10 0.41 -0.01
CA THR A 64 -1.65 0.55 1.37
C THR A 64 -2.49 -0.31 2.29
N VAL A 65 -1.85 -0.98 3.25
CA VAL A 65 -2.51 -1.70 4.33
C VAL A 65 -2.22 -1.02 5.66
N GLY A 66 -3.11 -1.18 6.64
CA GLY A 66 -2.86 -0.72 8.00
C GLY A 66 -1.64 -1.41 8.59
N TYR A 67 -0.85 -0.70 9.41
CA TYR A 67 0.30 -1.28 10.11
C TYR A 67 -0.10 -2.44 11.04
N VAL A 68 -1.29 -2.35 11.63
CA VAL A 68 -1.93 -3.41 12.40
C VAL A 68 -3.39 -3.53 11.96
N ASP A 69 -3.78 -4.71 11.48
CA ASP A 69 -5.17 -5.05 11.19
C ASP A 69 -5.66 -6.05 12.25
N ALA A 70 -6.50 -5.57 13.17
CA ALA A 70 -6.98 -6.35 14.31
C ALA A 70 -8.39 -6.87 14.05
N GLN A 71 -8.50 -8.17 13.73
CA GLN A 71 -9.79 -8.84 13.63
C GLN A 71 -10.28 -9.28 15.01
N ILE A 72 -11.30 -8.59 15.54
CA ILE A 72 -11.89 -8.93 16.84
C ILE A 72 -12.84 -10.12 16.68
N ARG A 73 -12.53 -11.22 17.38
CA ARG A 73 -13.32 -12.47 17.39
C ARG A 73 -13.68 -12.88 18.81
N ALA A 74 -14.88 -13.39 19.00
CA ALA A 74 -15.30 -13.93 20.28
C ALA A 74 -14.53 -15.22 20.60
N ARG A 75 -13.92 -15.28 21.79
CA ARG A 75 -13.24 -16.49 22.30
C ARG A 75 -14.20 -17.49 22.94
N ILE A 76 -15.37 -17.02 23.33
CA ILE A 76 -16.41 -17.78 24.02
C ILE A 76 -17.71 -17.69 23.24
N GLN A 77 -18.56 -18.71 23.40
CA GLN A 77 -19.86 -18.75 22.76
C GLN A 77 -20.90 -18.08 23.65
N GLY A 78 -21.87 -17.39 23.07
CA GLY A 78 -22.95 -16.79 23.82
C GLY A 78 -23.68 -15.72 23.04
N TYR A 79 -24.77 -15.24 23.63
CA TYR A 79 -25.56 -14.16 23.05
C TYR A 79 -24.87 -12.81 23.29
N LEU A 80 -24.81 -11.99 22.25
CA LEU A 80 -24.35 -10.61 22.37
C LEU A 80 -25.44 -9.77 23.06
N LEU A 81 -25.14 -9.21 24.23
CA LEU A 81 -26.05 -8.35 24.98
C LEU A 81 -25.98 -6.90 24.51
N SER A 82 -24.76 -6.39 24.31
CA SER A 82 -24.55 -4.98 23.95
C SER A 82 -23.20 -4.75 23.27
N ARG A 83 -23.20 -3.73 22.42
CA ARG A 83 -22.01 -3.14 21.79
C ARG A 83 -21.66 -1.85 22.52
N HIS A 84 -20.39 -1.69 22.88
CA HIS A 84 -19.88 -0.62 23.73
C HIS A 84 -18.85 0.26 23.01
N TYR A 85 -19.05 0.53 21.72
CA TYR A 85 -18.22 1.47 20.96
C TYR A 85 -19.05 2.18 19.89
N THR A 86 -18.53 3.32 19.43
CA THR A 86 -19.07 4.06 18.28
C THR A 86 -18.25 3.69 17.05
N GLU A 87 -18.91 3.40 15.93
CA GLU A 87 -18.22 3.09 14.68
C GLU A 87 -17.31 4.25 14.24
N GLY A 88 -16.09 3.93 13.81
CA GLY A 88 -15.08 4.92 13.42
C GLY A 88 -14.35 5.59 14.58
N SER A 89 -14.70 5.32 15.85
CA SER A 89 -13.97 5.86 17.00
C SER A 89 -12.67 5.11 17.27
N VAL A 90 -11.66 5.83 17.78
CA VAL A 90 -10.41 5.22 18.28
C VAL A 90 -10.70 4.49 19.59
N VAL A 91 -10.31 3.22 19.65
CA VAL A 91 -10.41 2.38 20.86
C VAL A 91 -9.02 2.04 21.38
N LYS A 92 -8.88 1.88 22.69
CA LYS A 92 -7.63 1.49 23.34
C LYS A 92 -7.64 0.00 23.67
N ALA A 93 -6.46 -0.53 23.95
CA ALA A 93 -6.33 -1.88 24.47
C ALA A 93 -7.09 -2.02 25.81
N ASN A 94 -7.81 -3.13 25.96
CA ASN A 94 -8.66 -3.46 27.12
C ASN A 94 -9.96 -2.67 27.25
N ASP A 95 -10.34 -1.84 26.26
CA ASP A 95 -11.66 -1.24 26.24
C ASP A 95 -12.74 -2.32 26.04
N LEU A 96 -13.86 -2.19 26.75
CA LEU A 96 -15.01 -3.06 26.58
C LEU A 96 -15.67 -2.75 25.23
N LEU A 97 -15.55 -3.66 24.28
CA LEU A 97 -16.18 -3.50 22.96
C LEU A 97 -17.53 -4.21 22.88
N PHE A 98 -17.61 -5.42 23.46
CA PHE A 98 -18.78 -6.29 23.36
C PHE A 98 -19.04 -6.96 24.70
N LYS A 99 -20.32 -6.98 25.11
CA LYS A 99 -20.77 -7.72 26.29
C LYS A 99 -21.51 -8.96 25.85
N ILE A 100 -20.95 -10.14 26.15
CA ILE A 100 -21.58 -11.44 25.92
C ILE A 100 -22.33 -11.83 27.20
N ASP A 101 -23.45 -12.56 27.07
CA ASP A 101 -24.26 -13.03 28.20
C ASP A 101 -23.41 -13.84 29.20
N PRO A 102 -23.20 -13.33 30.44
CA PRO A 102 -22.33 -13.98 31.40
C PRO A 102 -23.04 -15.09 32.18
N ARG A 103 -24.38 -15.23 32.09
CA ARG A 103 -25.15 -16.16 32.95
C ARG A 103 -24.63 -17.59 32.98
N PRO A 104 -24.37 -18.28 31.86
CA PRO A 104 -23.86 -19.65 31.91
C PRO A 104 -22.47 -19.71 32.56
N TYR A 105 -21.61 -18.76 32.24
CA TYR A 105 -20.25 -18.70 32.78
C TYR A 105 -20.23 -18.35 34.27
N LYS A 106 -21.13 -17.47 34.70
CA LYS A 106 -21.30 -17.12 36.11
C LYS A 106 -21.83 -18.30 36.92
N ALA A 107 -22.81 -19.04 36.40
CA ALA A 107 -23.31 -20.24 37.07
C ALA A 107 -22.20 -21.29 37.25
N THR A 108 -21.37 -21.52 36.22
CA THR A 108 -20.22 -22.43 36.33
C THR A 108 -19.19 -21.92 37.33
N LEU A 109 -18.89 -20.61 37.33
CA LEU A 109 -17.97 -20.01 38.29
C LEU A 109 -18.50 -20.16 39.72
N ASP A 110 -19.77 -19.87 39.96
CA ASP A 110 -20.41 -19.97 41.27
C ASP A 110 -20.41 -21.44 41.77
N GLN A 111 -20.63 -22.41 40.86
CA GLN A 111 -20.52 -23.84 41.18
C GLN A 111 -19.10 -24.22 41.62
N LEU A 112 -18.09 -23.85 40.83
CA LEU A 112 -16.69 -24.17 41.14
C LEU A 112 -16.21 -23.49 42.43
N GLN A 113 -16.70 -22.27 42.70
CA GLN A 113 -16.44 -21.59 43.97
C GLN A 113 -17.07 -22.34 45.16
N ALA A 114 -18.30 -22.84 45.01
CA ALA A 114 -18.93 -23.64 46.05
C ALA A 114 -18.20 -24.98 46.29
N GLU A 115 -17.68 -25.60 45.23
CA GLU A 115 -16.83 -26.80 45.33
C GLU A 115 -15.51 -26.50 46.05
N LEU A 116 -14.87 -25.38 45.73
CA LEU A 116 -13.67 -24.90 46.43
C LEU A 116 -13.95 -24.69 47.92
N ILE A 117 -15.01 -23.96 48.28
CA ILE A 117 -15.39 -23.71 49.68
C ILE A 117 -15.67 -25.01 50.42
N ARG A 118 -16.34 -25.98 49.77
CA ARG A 118 -16.59 -27.31 50.35
C ARG A 118 -15.29 -28.05 50.64
N ALA A 119 -14.35 -28.03 49.69
CA ALA A 119 -13.06 -28.67 49.85
C ALA A 119 -12.23 -28.01 50.97
N GLU A 120 -12.20 -26.68 51.01
CA GLU A 120 -11.55 -25.92 52.08
C GLU A 120 -12.16 -26.20 53.45
N ALA A 121 -13.49 -26.29 53.55
CA ALA A 121 -14.17 -26.64 54.79
C ALA A 121 -13.86 -28.07 55.24
N ALA A 122 -13.83 -29.03 54.32
CA ALA A 122 -13.43 -30.41 54.60
C ALA A 122 -11.99 -30.47 55.10
N TYR A 123 -11.06 -29.79 54.41
CA TYR A 123 -9.66 -29.71 54.82
C TYR A 123 -9.49 -29.08 56.21
N LYS A 124 -10.19 -27.96 56.48
CA LYS A 124 -10.18 -27.31 57.78
C LYS A 124 -10.73 -28.20 58.88
N LYS A 125 -11.79 -28.96 58.60
CA LYS A 125 -12.33 -29.95 59.53
C LYS A 125 -11.29 -31.02 59.86
N SER A 126 -10.68 -31.65 58.85
CA SER A 126 -9.65 -32.68 59.05
C SER A 126 -8.44 -32.14 59.84
N LEU A 127 -8.01 -30.90 59.58
CA LEU A 127 -6.97 -30.23 60.37
C LEU A 127 -7.35 -30.08 61.85
N LEU A 128 -8.60 -29.70 62.14
CA LEU A 128 -9.09 -29.55 63.51
C LEU A 128 -9.21 -30.91 64.20
N ASP A 129 -9.68 -31.94 63.49
CA ASP A 129 -9.78 -33.30 64.02
C ASP A 129 -8.40 -33.86 64.39
N VAL A 130 -7.38 -33.71 63.53
CA VAL A 130 -5.99 -34.09 63.85
C VAL A 130 -5.47 -33.31 65.07
N ARG A 131 -5.68 -31.98 65.09
CA ARG A 131 -5.23 -31.13 66.19
C ARG A 131 -5.85 -31.53 67.53
N ARG A 132 -7.14 -31.90 67.53
CA ARG A 132 -7.85 -32.36 68.73
C ARG A 132 -7.42 -33.77 69.14
N ASN A 133 -7.27 -34.68 68.18
CA ASN A 133 -7.02 -36.10 68.45
C ASN A 133 -5.57 -36.36 68.90
N THR A 134 -4.60 -35.54 68.45
CA THR A 134 -3.17 -35.72 68.80
C THR A 134 -2.92 -35.75 70.33
N PRO A 135 -3.36 -34.76 71.14
CA PRO A 135 -3.18 -34.82 72.59
C PRO A 135 -4.02 -35.92 73.25
N LEU A 136 -5.24 -36.17 72.77
CA LEU A 136 -6.12 -37.21 73.34
C LEU A 136 -5.55 -38.62 73.16
N ALA A 137 -4.85 -38.89 72.05
CA ALA A 137 -4.17 -40.16 71.85
C ALA A 137 -2.96 -40.31 72.77
N ALA A 138 -2.24 -39.21 73.04
CA ALA A 138 -1.12 -39.20 73.98
C ALA A 138 -1.56 -39.46 75.43
N GLU A 139 -2.75 -38.98 75.80
CA GLU A 139 -3.38 -39.24 77.10
C GLU A 139 -4.08 -40.61 77.19
N GLY A 140 -4.10 -41.38 76.11
CA GLY A 140 -4.76 -42.70 76.05
C GLY A 140 -6.29 -42.62 76.01
N ALA A 141 -6.87 -41.45 75.76
CA ALA A 141 -8.32 -41.22 75.72
C ALA A 141 -8.98 -41.68 74.41
N ILE A 142 -8.20 -41.86 73.33
CA ILE A 142 -8.66 -42.41 72.04
C ILE A 142 -7.67 -43.46 71.51
N SER A 143 -8.11 -44.27 70.55
CA SER A 143 -7.26 -45.30 69.94
C SER A 143 -6.26 -44.73 68.92
N GLN A 144 -5.11 -45.38 68.74
CA GLN A 144 -4.13 -44.99 67.71
C GLN A 144 -4.72 -45.05 66.29
N LYS A 145 -5.60 -46.04 66.05
CA LYS A 145 -6.34 -46.17 64.80
C LYS A 145 -7.16 -44.92 64.46
N GLU A 146 -7.85 -44.33 65.44
CA GLU A 146 -8.65 -43.11 65.21
C GLU A 146 -7.79 -41.87 64.91
N LEU A 147 -6.58 -41.80 65.47
CA LEU A 147 -5.63 -40.76 65.11
C LEU A 147 -5.13 -40.94 63.67
N ASP A 148 -4.77 -42.16 63.29
CA ASP A 148 -4.33 -42.49 61.94
C ASP A 148 -5.42 -42.21 60.91
N ASP A 149 -6.67 -42.60 61.18
CA ASP A 149 -7.82 -42.32 60.33
C ASP A 149 -8.03 -40.80 60.15
N ALA A 150 -7.84 -39.99 61.21
CA ALA A 150 -7.92 -38.52 61.13
C ALA A 150 -6.75 -37.91 60.34
N ILE A 151 -5.54 -38.46 60.45
CA ILE A 151 -4.36 -38.05 59.68
C ILE A 151 -4.56 -38.37 58.19
N GLN A 152 -5.09 -39.55 57.87
CA GLN A 152 -5.43 -39.94 56.49
C GLN A 152 -6.51 -39.02 55.91
N ALA A 153 -7.52 -38.64 56.70
CA ALA A 153 -8.57 -37.73 56.26
C ALA A 153 -8.09 -36.28 56.00
N ARG A 154 -6.88 -35.91 56.45
CA ARG A 154 -6.24 -34.61 56.18
C ARG A 154 -5.46 -34.59 54.86
N ALA A 155 -4.94 -35.74 54.44
CA ALA A 155 -4.12 -35.89 53.22
C ALA A 155 -4.97 -35.78 51.96
#